data_AF-A0AA35TUZ5-F1
#
_entry.id   AF-A0AA35TUZ5-F1
#
_cell.length_a   1.000
_cell.length_b   1.000
_cell.length_c   1.000
_cell.angle_alpha   90.00
_cell.angle_beta   90.00
_cell.angle_gamma   90.00
#
_symmetry.space_group_name_H-M   'P 1'
#
loop_
_entity.id
_entity.type
_entity.pdbx_description
1 polymer ?
#
loop_
_entity_poly.entity_id
_entity_poly.type
_entity_poly.pdbx_seq_one_letter_code
_entity_poly.pdbx_strand_id
1 'polypeptide(L)'
;MLQYPTLKDRVFRSHKSIHLLAPTQVQRGTYKGWTDSQMEQALQAVVASGASIRRAALDYHVPKSSLGDRVSGQTVPGTKSGPPPYLNAMEEGELVQFLSRCASIGYGKSRKEVLSLVQSVMDSKKTVTNDWWEGFC
;
A
#
# COMPACT_ATOMS: atom_id res chain seq x y z
N MET A 1 -38.85 -30.19 -22.96
CA MET A 1 -37.81 -30.65 -22.00
C MET A 1 -36.88 -29.48 -21.73
N LEU A 2 -36.88 -28.95 -20.51
CA LEU A 2 -35.98 -27.84 -20.14
C LEU A 2 -34.57 -28.39 -19.96
N GLN A 3 -33.66 -27.98 -20.83
CA GLN A 3 -32.29 -28.44 -20.88
C GLN A 3 -31.46 -27.58 -19.92
N TYR A 4 -31.17 -28.10 -18.72
CA TYR A 4 -30.28 -27.43 -17.78
C TYR A 4 -28.82 -27.54 -18.28
N PRO A 5 -28.05 -26.45 -18.29
CA PRO A 5 -26.65 -26.51 -18.71
C PRO A 5 -25.82 -27.35 -17.72
N THR A 6 -24.85 -28.08 -18.27
CA THR A 6 -24.04 -29.06 -17.53
C THR A 6 -22.97 -28.39 -16.65
N LEU A 7 -22.49 -29.11 -15.63
CA LEU A 7 -21.47 -28.66 -14.65
C LEU A 7 -20.15 -28.15 -15.25
N LYS A 8 -19.87 -28.40 -16.53
CA LYS A 8 -18.67 -27.92 -17.23
C LYS A 8 -18.70 -26.42 -17.50
N ASP A 9 -19.88 -25.80 -17.53
CA ASP A 9 -20.06 -24.36 -17.78
C ASP A 9 -19.99 -23.50 -16.51
N ARG A 10 -19.84 -24.13 -15.33
CA ARG A 10 -19.83 -23.46 -14.01
C ARG A 10 -18.43 -23.24 -13.44
N VAL A 11 -17.38 -23.60 -14.16
CA VAL A 11 -16.00 -23.44 -13.69
C VAL A 11 -15.23 -22.59 -14.68
N PHE A 12 -15.45 -21.28 -14.66
CA PHE A 12 -14.42 -20.33 -15.09
C PHE A 12 -13.29 -20.39 -14.06
N ARG A 13 -12.45 -21.41 -14.22
CA ARG A 13 -11.16 -21.52 -13.58
C ARG A 13 -10.31 -20.41 -14.18
N SER A 14 -9.78 -19.55 -13.32
CA SER A 14 -8.76 -18.56 -13.67
C SER A 14 -7.67 -19.23 -14.51
N HIS A 15 -7.58 -18.85 -15.78
CA HIS A 15 -6.50 -19.22 -16.67
C HIS A 15 -5.85 -17.91 -17.13
N LYS A 16 -4.99 -17.34 -16.28
CA LYS A 16 -3.92 -16.50 -16.80
C LYS A 16 -3.04 -17.41 -17.64
N SER A 17 -3.13 -17.31 -18.95
CA SER A 17 -2.22 -17.96 -19.89
C SER A 17 -0.81 -17.45 -19.61
N ILE A 18 -0.01 -18.20 -18.86
CA ILE A 18 1.43 -17.96 -18.73
C ILE A 18 2.05 -18.52 -20.02
N HIS A 19 2.20 -17.66 -21.03
CA HIS A 19 3.14 -17.95 -22.10
C HIS A 19 4.55 -17.85 -21.51
N LEU A 20 5.28 -18.96 -21.55
CA LEU A 20 6.71 -19.06 -21.28
C LEU A 20 7.46 -18.19 -22.30
N LEU A 21 7.69 -16.92 -21.96
CA LEU A 21 8.72 -16.09 -22.54
C LEU A 21 9.86 -16.00 -21.52
N ALA A 22 11.09 -15.85 -22.04
CA ALA A 22 12.38 -15.71 -21.34
C ALA A 22 12.30 -14.96 -20.00
N PRO A 23 13.25 -15.11 -19.05
CA PRO A 23 13.17 -14.48 -17.72
C PRO A 23 13.16 -12.94 -17.83
N THR A 24 11.98 -12.41 -18.11
CA THR A 24 11.65 -11.00 -18.07
C THR A 24 11.62 -10.66 -16.61
N GLN A 25 12.56 -9.80 -16.20
CA GLN A 25 12.53 -9.05 -14.96
C GLN A 25 11.08 -8.85 -14.52
N VAL A 26 10.68 -9.51 -13.42
CA VAL A 26 9.32 -9.44 -12.90
C VAL A 26 9.11 -7.99 -12.48
N GLN A 27 8.53 -7.18 -13.37
CA GLN A 27 8.09 -5.84 -13.01
C GLN A 27 7.05 -6.03 -11.92
N ARG A 28 7.31 -5.44 -10.74
CA ARG A 28 6.35 -5.43 -9.63
C ARG A 28 5.07 -4.82 -10.18
N GLY A 29 4.00 -5.63 -10.30
CA GLY A 29 2.74 -5.15 -10.84
C GLY A 29 2.27 -3.92 -10.06
N THR A 30 1.76 -2.92 -10.78
CA THR A 30 1.19 -1.72 -10.16
C THR A 30 0.06 -2.15 -9.22
N TYR A 31 0.30 -2.00 -7.91
CA TYR A 31 -0.62 -2.44 -6.84
C TYR A 31 -1.99 -1.75 -6.89
N LYS A 32 -2.09 -0.61 -7.59
CA LYS A 32 -3.26 0.25 -7.63
C LYS A 32 -3.51 0.76 -9.04
N GLY A 33 -4.53 0.21 -9.71
CA GLY A 33 -4.94 0.63 -11.06
C GLY A 33 -5.87 1.85 -11.08
N TRP A 34 -5.98 2.58 -9.97
CA TRP A 34 -6.86 3.72 -9.79
C TRP A 34 -6.16 4.86 -9.04
N THR A 35 -6.51 6.10 -9.38
CA THR A 35 -5.96 7.31 -8.77
C THR A 35 -6.77 7.72 -7.54
N ASP A 36 -6.14 8.43 -6.59
CA ASP A 36 -6.87 8.92 -5.42
C ASP A 36 -8.06 9.82 -5.80
N SER A 37 -7.91 10.62 -6.85
CA SER A 37 -9.00 11.44 -7.40
C SER A 37 -10.20 10.61 -7.87
N GLN A 38 -9.99 9.49 -8.57
CA GLN A 38 -11.07 8.59 -8.98
C GLN A 38 -11.84 8.01 -7.79
N MET A 39 -11.12 7.65 -6.71
CA MET A 39 -11.75 7.13 -5.50
C MET A 39 -12.52 8.20 -4.73
N GLU A 40 -12.00 9.42 -4.68
CA GLU A 40 -12.66 10.57 -4.07
C GLU A 40 -13.96 10.93 -4.80
N GLN A 41 -13.93 10.98 -6.13
CA GLN A 41 -15.12 11.23 -6.95
C GLN A 41 -16.16 10.12 -6.78
N ALA A 42 -15.72 8.86 -6.71
CA ALA A 42 -16.61 7.73 -6.45
C ALA A 42 -17.27 7.81 -5.06
N LEU A 43 -16.52 8.21 -4.03
CA LEU A 43 -17.05 8.44 -2.68
C LEU A 43 -18.07 9.57 -2.67
N GLN A 44 -17.76 10.69 -3.32
CA GLN A 44 -18.67 11.82 -3.44
C GLN A 44 -19.96 11.44 -4.16
N ALA A 45 -19.90 10.63 -5.22
CA ALA A 45 -21.08 10.14 -5.91
C ALA A 45 -21.97 9.29 -4.98
N VAL A 46 -21.38 8.42 -4.15
CA VAL A 46 -22.17 7.60 -3.22
C VAL A 46 -22.79 8.45 -2.10
N VAL A 47 -22.00 9.33 -1.47
CA VAL A 47 -22.41 10.08 -0.27
C VAL A 47 -23.30 11.28 -0.63
N ALA A 48 -22.93 12.07 -1.65
CA ALA A 48 -23.61 13.31 -1.99
C ALA A 48 -24.71 13.13 -3.04
N SER A 49 -24.50 12.27 -4.05
CA SER A 49 -25.49 12.05 -5.13
C SER A 49 -26.43 10.86 -4.89
N GLY A 50 -26.19 10.07 -3.83
CA GLY A 50 -27.00 8.89 -3.49
C GLY A 50 -26.84 7.73 -4.48
N ALA A 51 -25.77 7.72 -5.28
CA ALA A 51 -25.52 6.64 -6.24
C ALA A 51 -25.20 5.33 -5.51
N SER A 52 -25.63 4.20 -6.08
CA SER A 52 -25.23 2.89 -5.51
C SER A 52 -23.72 2.68 -5.64
N ILE A 53 -23.11 2.02 -4.65
CA ILE A 53 -21.67 1.68 -4.65
C ILE A 53 -21.26 0.96 -5.95
N ARG A 54 -22.12 0.08 -6.48
CA ARG A 54 -21.86 -0.63 -7.74
C ARG A 54 -21.82 0.31 -8.94
N ARG A 55 -22.76 1.26 -9.02
CA ARG A 55 -22.83 2.25 -10.10
C ARG A 55 -21.61 3.16 -10.06
N ALA A 56 -21.32 3.76 -8.91
CA ALA A 56 -20.14 4.62 -8.73
C ALA A 56 -18.83 3.89 -9.02
N ALA A 57 -18.68 2.64 -8.59
CA ALA A 57 -17.48 1.85 -8.89
C ALA A 57 -17.23 1.67 -10.40
N LEU A 58 -18.29 1.44 -11.18
CA LEU A 58 -18.19 1.31 -12.64
C LEU A 58 -17.89 2.65 -13.31
N ASP A 59 -18.58 3.71 -12.90
CA ASP A 59 -18.50 5.04 -13.53
C ASP A 59 -17.11 5.69 -13.32
N TYR A 60 -16.47 5.43 -12.17
CA TYR A 60 -15.15 5.98 -11.83
C TYR A 60 -13.99 4.98 -11.97
N HIS A 61 -14.26 3.78 -12.50
CA HIS A 61 -13.25 2.73 -12.71
C HIS A 61 -12.48 2.34 -11.44
N VAL A 62 -13.16 2.28 -10.30
CA VAL A 62 -12.59 1.85 -9.01
C VAL A 62 -13.13 0.50 -8.55
N PRO A 63 -12.37 -0.32 -7.81
CA PRO A 63 -12.87 -1.58 -7.29
C PRO A 63 -14.04 -1.38 -6.31
N LYS A 64 -15.15 -2.09 -6.52
CA LYS A 64 -16.36 -2.03 -5.67
C LYS A 64 -16.05 -2.29 -4.19
N SER A 65 -15.22 -3.30 -3.90
CA SER A 65 -14.84 -3.65 -2.52
C SER A 65 -14.10 -2.48 -1.87
N SER A 66 -13.06 -1.98 -2.53
CA SER A 66 -12.27 -0.84 -2.03
C SER A 66 -13.10 0.42 -1.80
N LEU A 67 -14.10 0.68 -2.65
CA LEU A 67 -15.05 1.77 -2.45
C LEU A 67 -15.98 1.49 -1.25
N GLY A 68 -16.49 0.27 -1.14
CA GLY A 68 -17.34 -0.15 -0.01
C GLY A 68 -16.63 -0.07 1.35
N ASP A 69 -15.37 -0.48 1.42
CA ASP A 69 -14.55 -0.41 2.65
C ASP A 69 -14.37 1.05 3.11
N ARG A 70 -14.27 1.99 2.16
CA ARG A 70 -14.18 3.43 2.44
C ARG A 70 -15.52 4.02 2.85
N VAL A 71 -16.63 3.65 2.19
CA VAL A 71 -17.99 4.09 2.55
C VAL A 71 -18.38 3.61 3.95
N SER A 72 -17.96 2.41 4.34
CA SER A 72 -18.19 1.83 5.68
C SER A 72 -17.20 2.29 6.76
N GLY A 73 -16.21 3.11 6.41
CA GLY A 73 -15.21 3.62 7.35
C GLY A 73 -14.14 2.61 7.78
N GLN A 74 -14.06 1.43 7.14
CA GLN A 74 -13.05 0.41 7.42
C GLN A 74 -11.64 0.84 6.95
N THR A 75 -11.57 1.76 5.97
CA THR A 75 -10.29 2.26 5.44
C THR A 75 -10.16 3.76 5.67
N VAL A 76 -9.07 4.17 6.34
CA VAL A 76 -8.70 5.58 6.46
C VAL A 76 -8.00 6.03 5.17
N PRO A 77 -8.50 7.09 4.49
CA PRO A 77 -7.84 7.65 3.31
C PRO A 77 -6.39 8.06 3.60
N GLY A 78 -5.47 7.82 2.66
CA GLY A 78 -4.06 8.20 2.78
C GLY A 78 -3.20 7.28 3.65
N THR A 79 -3.76 6.21 4.25
CA THR A 79 -2.95 5.23 4.98
C THR A 79 -2.21 4.30 4.01
N LYS A 80 -0.92 4.08 4.28
CA LYS A 80 -0.11 3.09 3.55
C LYS A 80 -0.40 1.70 4.11
N SER A 81 -0.59 0.73 3.23
CA SER A 81 -0.69 -0.67 3.63
C SER A 81 0.68 -1.20 4.04
N GLY A 82 0.78 -1.76 5.25
CA GLY A 82 2.01 -2.36 5.74
C GLY A 82 2.09 -2.35 7.27
N PRO A 83 3.14 -2.96 7.85
CA PRO A 83 3.45 -2.81 9.26
C PRO A 83 3.63 -1.33 9.61
N PRO A 84 3.30 -0.91 10.85
CA PRO A 84 3.60 0.43 11.30
C PRO A 84 5.12 0.69 11.21
N PRO A 85 5.53 1.93 10.88
CA PRO A 85 6.94 2.28 10.84
C PRO A 85 7.58 2.11 12.23
N TYR A 86 8.89 1.92 12.26
CA TYR A 86 9.64 1.75 13.51
C TYR A 86 9.69 3.03 14.36
N LEU A 87 9.71 4.18 13.69
CA LEU A 87 9.66 5.51 14.28
C LEU A 87 8.43 6.25 13.73
N ASN A 88 7.83 7.09 14.55
CA ASN A 88 6.79 8.01 14.08
C ASN A 88 7.41 9.20 13.33
N ALA A 89 6.60 9.99 12.61
CA ALA A 89 7.09 11.09 11.78
C ALA A 89 7.86 12.18 12.57
N MET A 90 7.52 12.36 13.85
CA MET A 90 8.22 13.31 14.72
C MET A 90 9.60 12.78 15.12
N GLU A 91 9.67 11.52 15.55
CA GLU A 91 10.93 10.82 15.88
C GLU A 91 11.87 10.71 14.67
N GLU A 92 11.34 10.40 13.49
CA GLU A 92 12.12 10.41 12.24
C GLU A 92 12.67 11.81 11.95
N GLY A 93 11.88 12.87 12.19
CA GLY A 93 12.30 14.25 12.05
C GLY A 93 13.45 14.62 13.00
N GLU A 94 13.35 14.22 14.27
CA GLU A 94 14.42 14.40 15.26
C GLU A 94 15.70 13.66 14.85
N LEU A 95 15.57 12.43 14.35
CA LEU A 95 16.71 11.65 13.86
C LEU A 95 17.39 12.34 12.67
N VAL A 96 16.63 12.83 11.70
CA VAL A 96 17.18 13.56 10.54
C VAL A 96 17.92 14.82 10.98
N GLN A 97 17.35 15.59 11.91
CA GLN A 97 18.02 16.78 12.46
C GLN A 97 19.32 16.42 13.17
N PHE A 98 19.31 15.36 14.00
CA PHE A 98 20.50 14.85 14.67
C PHE A 98 21.59 14.44 13.68
N LEU A 99 21.25 13.65 12.66
CA LEU A 99 22.20 13.20 11.64
C LEU A 99 22.77 14.37 10.83
N SER A 100 21.92 15.33 10.47
CA SER A 100 22.34 16.56 9.77
C SER A 100 23.30 17.38 10.63
N ARG A 101 23.03 17.51 11.94
CA ARG A 101 23.91 18.20 12.87
C ARG A 101 25.26 17.50 13.00
N CYS A 102 25.25 16.19 13.18
CA CYS A 102 26.44 15.34 13.22
C CYS A 102 27.29 15.50 11.95
N ALA A 103 26.68 15.47 10.76
CA ALA A 103 27.38 15.69 9.50
C ALA A 103 27.98 17.11 9.41
N SER A 104 27.25 18.15 9.85
CA SER A 104 27.70 19.55 9.80
C SER A 104 28.97 19.84 10.61
N ILE A 105 29.23 19.05 11.66
CA ILE A 105 30.42 19.19 12.51
C ILE A 105 31.55 18.22 12.13
N GLY A 106 31.41 17.51 11.01
CA GLY A 106 32.40 16.53 10.53
C GLY A 106 32.32 15.16 11.20
N TYR A 107 31.23 14.86 11.90
CA TYR A 107 31.02 13.59 12.61
C TYR A 107 29.80 12.85 12.05
N GLY A 108 29.80 12.57 10.75
CA GLY A 108 28.73 11.80 10.10
C GLY A 108 28.61 10.39 10.69
N LYS A 109 27.37 9.89 10.77
CA LYS A 109 27.07 8.55 11.30
C LYS A 109 27.00 7.51 10.19
N SER A 110 27.58 6.34 10.43
CA SER A 110 27.46 5.19 9.54
C SER A 110 26.09 4.53 9.66
N ARG A 111 25.65 3.85 8.60
CA ARG A 111 24.38 3.08 8.57
C ARG A 111 24.21 2.18 9.80
N LYS A 112 25.26 1.45 10.21
CA LYS A 112 25.21 0.53 11.37
C LYS A 112 24.97 1.28 12.69
N GLU A 113 25.60 2.43 12.87
CA GLU A 113 25.40 3.26 14.07
C GLU A 113 23.98 3.81 14.12
N VAL A 114 23.43 4.26 12.98
CA VAL A 114 22.04 4.73 12.93
C VAL A 114 21.07 3.60 13.23
N LEU A 115 21.24 2.42 12.62
CA LEU A 115 20.42 1.26 12.94
C LEU A 115 20.50 0.88 14.43
N SER A 116 21.70 0.93 15.02
CA SER A 116 21.89 0.66 16.46
C SER A 116 21.21 1.72 17.34
N LEU A 117 21.22 2.98 16.92
CA LEU A 117 20.55 4.07 17.62
C LEU A 117 19.03 3.86 17.60
N VAL A 118 18.47 3.61 16.43
CA VAL A 118 17.02 3.34 16.27
C VAL A 118 16.61 2.10 17.07
N GLN A 119 17.42 1.04 17.02
CA GLN A 119 17.19 -0.18 17.81
C GLN A 119 17.16 0.09 19.31
N SER A 120 17.93 1.07 19.80
CA SER A 120 17.97 1.44 21.22
C SER A 120 16.76 2.27 21.67
N VAL A 121 16.15 3.04 20.75
CA VAL A 121 14.96 3.85 21.01
C VAL A 121 13.69 2.98 20.98
N MET A 122 13.71 1.88 20.22
CA MET A 122 12.60 0.95 20.18
C MET A 122 12.56 0.04 21.42
N ASP A 123 11.47 0.10 22.20
CA ASP A 123 11.20 -0.83 23.31
C ASP A 123 10.93 -2.28 22.85
N SER A 124 10.85 -2.51 21.54
CA SER A 124 10.49 -3.82 20.98
C SER A 124 11.72 -4.70 20.73
N LYS A 125 11.57 -6.01 20.97
CA LYS A 125 12.58 -7.04 20.62
C LYS A 125 12.75 -7.24 19.09
N LYS A 126 12.10 -6.44 18.26
CA LYS A 126 12.19 -6.57 16.80
C LYS A 126 13.48 -5.93 16.31
N THR A 127 14.22 -6.66 15.48
CA THR A 127 15.40 -6.13 14.81
C THR A 127 14.99 -5.15 13.71
N VAL A 128 15.58 -3.95 13.71
CA VAL A 128 15.43 -2.99 12.60
C VAL A 128 16.02 -3.62 11.34
N THR A 129 15.19 -3.80 10.32
CA THR A 129 15.61 -4.42 9.07
C THR A 129 16.38 -3.44 8.18
N ASN A 130 17.21 -3.99 7.29
CA ASN A 130 17.88 -3.19 6.27
C ASN A 130 16.90 -2.46 5.36
N ASP A 131 15.71 -3.04 5.12
CA ASP A 131 14.67 -2.45 4.27
C ASP A 131 14.14 -1.12 4.81
N TRP A 132 14.13 -0.93 6.13
CA TRP A 132 13.75 0.34 6.72
C TRP A 132 14.75 1.45 6.36
N TRP A 133 16.05 1.14 6.38
CA TRP A 133 17.08 2.12 5.99
C TRP A 133 16.89 2.62 4.56
N GLU A 134 16.53 1.74 3.62
CA GLU A 134 16.29 2.12 2.22
C GLU A 134 15.05 3.00 2.03
N GLY A 135 14.11 2.98 2.98
CA GLY A 135 12.95 3.89 2.99
C GLY A 135 13.20 5.19 3.77
N PHE A 136 14.20 5.19 4.66
CA PHE A 136 14.58 6.33 5.49
C PHE A 136 15.56 7.29 4.79
N CYS A 137 16.52 6.75 4.02
CA CYS A 137 17.44 7.54 3.19
C CYS A 137 16.79 8.06 1.91
#